data_AF-A0A7C1DPE2-F1
#
_entry.id   AF-A0A7C1DPE2-F1
#
_cell.length_a   1.000
_cell.length_b   1.000
_cell.length_c   1.000
_cell.angle_alpha   90.00
_cell.angle_beta   90.00
_cell.angle_gamma   90.00
#
_symmetry.space_group_name_H-M   'P 1'
#
loop_
_entity.id
_entity.type
_entity.pdbx_description
1 polymer ?
#
loop_
_entity_poly.entity_id
_entity_poly.type
_entity_poly.pdbx_seq_one_letter_code
_entity_poly.pdbx_strand_id
1 'polypeptide(L)'
;MGWSYAYLGVALPLAYFGDDGDVLRVALTLGVFGVVQAIEGYLLTPRIMGNRTGLHPALIIFAVFFWGVALGGILGMMLAIPLTAFAVVFWRLLKKKYIKEVV
;
A
#
# COMPACT_ATOMS: atom_id res chain seq x y z
N MET A 1 8.24 0.39 3.30
CA MET A 1 8.47 1.80 3.68
C MET A 1 8.91 2.00 5.13
N GLY A 2 8.34 1.33 6.15
CA GLY A 2 8.72 1.56 7.56
C GLY A 2 10.20 1.36 7.92
N TRP A 3 10.89 0.43 7.26
CA TRP A 3 12.29 0.10 7.53
C TRP A 3 13.28 1.21 7.12
N SER A 4 12.95 2.05 6.11
CA SER A 4 13.86 3.11 5.66
C SER A 4 14.07 4.20 6.71
N TYR A 5 13.04 4.53 7.49
CA TYR A 5 13.11 5.57 8.51
C TYR A 5 13.94 5.13 9.72
N ALA A 6 13.98 3.83 10.00
CA ALA A 6 14.87 3.26 11.02
C ALA A 6 16.34 3.48 10.65
N TYR A 7 16.70 3.34 9.37
CA TYR A 7 18.06 3.62 8.91
C TYR A 7 18.42 5.10 9.01
N LEU A 8 17.50 6.02 8.74
CA LEU A 8 17.73 7.46 8.95
C LEU A 8 17.98 7.80 10.43
N GLY A 9 17.26 7.13 11.34
CA GLY A 9 17.44 7.28 12.79
C GLY A 9 18.83 6.89 13.29
N VAL A 10 19.55 6.03 12.55
CA VAL A 10 20.93 5.63 12.87
C VAL A 10 21.95 6.39 12.02
N ALA A 11 21.67 6.60 10.74
CA ALA A 11 22.59 7.22 9.79
C ALA A 11 22.81 8.71 10.06
N LEU A 12 21.77 9.46 10.45
CA LEU A 12 21.90 10.90 10.71
C LEU A 12 22.74 11.21 11.96
N PRO A 13 22.54 10.53 13.11
CA PRO A 13 23.45 10.68 14.25
C PRO A 13 24.89 10.29 13.92
N LEU A 14 25.11 9.19 13.19
CA LEU A 14 26.48 8.80 12.79
C LEU A 14 27.13 9.81 11.85
N ALA A 15 26.37 10.39 10.93
CA ALA A 15 26.87 11.42 10.01
C ALA A 15 27.21 12.74 10.71
N TYR A 16 26.54 13.05 11.83
CA TYR A 16 26.77 14.28 12.60
C TYR A 16 27.79 14.12 13.74
N PHE A 17 27.78 12.97 14.44
CA PHE A 17 28.63 12.71 15.60
C PHE A 17 29.86 11.84 15.30
N GLY A 18 30.08 11.42 14.05
CA GLY A 18 31.29 10.71 13.66
C GLY A 18 32.55 11.58 13.75
N ASP A 19 33.72 10.96 13.67
CA ASP A 19 35.04 11.61 13.87
C ASP A 19 35.29 12.85 12.97
N ASP A 20 34.57 12.95 11.85
CA ASP A 20 34.60 14.06 10.91
C ASP A 20 33.17 14.56 10.58
N GLY A 21 32.24 14.49 11.53
CA GLY A 21 30.85 14.89 11.33
C GLY A 21 30.73 16.37 10.96
N ASP A 22 30.12 16.66 9.81
CA ASP A 22 29.87 18.03 9.34
C ASP A 22 28.46 18.15 8.76
N VAL A 23 27.90 19.36 8.79
CA VAL A 23 26.57 19.68 8.24
C VAL A 23 26.49 19.28 6.77
N LEU A 24 27.59 19.39 6.02
CA LEU A 24 27.66 18.95 4.63
C LEU A 24 27.44 17.44 4.49
N ARG A 25 27.97 16.61 5.40
CA ARG A 25 27.81 15.15 5.36
C ARG A 25 26.39 14.72 5.72
N VAL A 26 25.75 15.43 6.64
CA VAL A 26 24.33 15.23 6.95
C VAL A 26 23.46 15.58 5.73
N ALA A 27 23.74 16.70 5.07
CA ALA A 27 23.04 17.11 3.85
C ALA A 27 23.21 16.10 2.71
N LEU A 28 24.43 15.59 2.50
CA LEU A 28 24.70 14.54 1.50
C LEU A 28 23.98 13.23 1.82
N THR A 29 23.96 12.83 3.10
CA THR A 29 23.25 11.62 3.55
C THR A 29 21.76 11.72 3.28
N LEU A 30 21.15 12.87 3.61
CA LEU A 30 19.75 13.15 3.31
C LEU A 30 19.48 13.18 1.80
N GLY A 31 20.38 13.75 1.01
CA GLY A 31 20.28 13.79 -0.45
C GLY A 31 20.26 12.39 -1.06
N VAL A 32 21.21 11.53 -0.67
CA VAL A 32 21.27 10.13 -1.14
C VAL A 32 20.02 9.37 -0.71
N PHE A 33 19.60 9.48 0.54
CA PHE A 33 18.36 8.83 1.01
C PHE A 33 17.13 9.32 0.24
N GLY A 34 17.03 10.62 -0.02
CA GLY A 34 15.94 11.20 -0.80
C GLY A 34 15.88 10.65 -2.22
N VAL A 35 17.04 10.54 -2.89
CA VAL A 35 17.13 9.94 -4.24
C VAL A 35 16.71 8.48 -4.22
N VAL A 36 17.21 7.69 -3.27
CA VAL A 36 16.83 6.28 -3.12
C VAL A 36 15.33 6.15 -2.86
N GLN A 37 14.75 6.97 -1.98
CA GLN A 37 13.31 6.95 -1.69
C GLN A 37 12.47 7.33 -2.90
N ALA A 38 12.89 8.30 -3.71
CA ALA A 38 12.20 8.66 -4.93
C ALA A 38 12.21 7.49 -5.93
N ILE A 39 13.36 6.85 -6.12
CA ILE A 39 13.50 5.68 -7.00
C ILE A 39 12.66 4.50 -6.46
N GLU A 40 12.71 4.25 -5.16
CA GLU A 40 11.93 3.20 -4.53
C GLU A 40 10.43 3.43 -4.66
N GLY A 41 9.95 4.63 -4.36
CA GLY A 41 8.54 4.98 -4.37
C GLY A 41 7.95 5.03 -5.78
N TYR A 42 8.65 5.63 -6.73
CA TYR A 42 8.12 5.88 -8.09
C TYR A 42 8.43 4.78 -9.10
N LEU A 43 9.52 4.01 -8.93
CA LEU A 43 9.94 3.02 -9.92
C LEU A 43 9.91 1.60 -9.36
N LEU A 44 10.60 1.33 -8.24
CA LEU A 44 10.70 -0.05 -7.73
C LEU A 44 9.38 -0.53 -7.17
N THR A 45 8.71 0.26 -6.34
CA THR A 45 7.42 -0.11 -5.72
C THR A 45 6.38 -0.49 -6.78
N PRO A 46 6.06 0.34 -7.80
CA PRO A 46 5.10 -0.04 -8.82
C PRO A 46 5.59 -1.18 -9.71
N ARG A 47 6.90 -1.31 -9.98
CA ARG A 47 7.44 -2.42 -10.77
C ARG A 47 7.36 -3.75 -10.03
N ILE A 48 7.61 -3.76 -8.72
CA ILE A 48 7.53 -4.94 -7.86
C ILE A 48 6.06 -5.28 -7.56
N MET A 49 5.22 -4.26 -7.33
CA MET A 49 3.78 -4.41 -7.12
C MET A 49 2.98 -4.54 -8.44
N GLY A 50 3.69 -4.64 -9.56
CA GLY A 50 3.20 -4.53 -10.93
C GLY A 50 2.02 -5.42 -11.26
N ASN A 51 0.82 -4.88 -11.03
CA ASN A 51 -0.51 -5.43 -11.36
C ASN A 51 -1.25 -6.16 -10.24
N ARG A 52 -1.25 -5.63 -9.00
CA ARG A 52 -2.32 -5.97 -8.06
C ARG A 52 -3.30 -4.83 -7.92
N THR A 53 -4.35 -4.87 -8.74
CA THR A 53 -5.70 -5.21 -8.24
C THR A 53 -6.77 -5.04 -9.31
N GLY A 54 -6.55 -4.25 -10.37
CA GLY A 54 -7.55 -4.04 -11.44
C GLY A 54 -8.91 -3.50 -10.97
N LEU A 55 -9.04 -3.25 -9.66
CA LEU A 55 -10.22 -2.70 -9.01
C LEU A 55 -10.08 -1.20 -9.16
N HIS A 56 -10.84 -0.67 -10.12
CA HIS A 56 -10.98 0.75 -10.33
C HIS A 56 -11.20 1.42 -8.95
N PRO A 57 -10.42 2.44 -8.55
CA PRO A 57 -10.54 3.08 -7.23
C PRO A 57 -11.98 3.48 -6.87
N ALA A 58 -12.81 3.79 -7.87
CA ALA A 58 -14.24 4.02 -7.68
C ALA A 58 -15.00 2.84 -7.07
N LEU A 59 -14.63 1.58 -7.35
CA LEU A 59 -15.24 0.39 -6.72
C LEU A 59 -14.93 0.33 -5.22
N ILE A 60 -13.74 0.74 -4.82
CA ILE A 60 -13.35 0.81 -3.40
C ILE A 60 -14.20 1.86 -2.70
N ILE A 61 -14.30 3.05 -3.30
CA ILE A 61 -15.13 4.15 -2.79
C ILE A 61 -16.60 3.70 -2.68
N PHE A 62 -17.14 3.10 -3.75
CA PHE A 62 -18.50 2.56 -3.78
C PHE A 62 -18.73 1.53 -2.69
N ALA A 63 -17.83 0.56 -2.52
CA ALA A 63 -17.92 -0.46 -1.49
C ALA A 63 -17.93 0.15 -0.08
N VAL A 64 -17.08 1.14 0.19
CA VAL A 64 -17.02 1.83 1.49
C VAL A 64 -18.34 2.51 1.81
N PHE A 65 -18.93 3.25 0.87
CA PHE A 65 -20.23 3.87 1.08
C PHE A 65 -21.36 2.85 1.20
N PHE A 66 -21.40 1.84 0.33
CA PHE A 66 -22.43 0.79 0.35
C PHE A 66 -22.44 0.06 1.69
N TRP A 67 -21.29 -0.47 2.13
CA TRP A 67 -21.18 -1.18 3.40
C TRP A 67 -21.32 -0.25 4.60
N GLY A 68 -20.85 1.00 4.49
CA GLY A 68 -21.05 2.04 5.49
C GLY A 68 -22.53 2.28 5.79
N VAL A 69 -23.38 2.40 4.77
CA VAL A 69 -24.83 2.52 4.95
C VAL A 69 -25.45 1.20 5.44
N ALA A 70 -25.04 0.07 4.85
CA ALA A 70 -25.62 -1.25 5.17
C ALA A 70 -25.39 -1.71 6.61
N LEU A 71 -24.26 -1.34 7.22
CA LEU A 71 -23.86 -1.76 8.57
C LEU A 71 -23.90 -0.61 9.60
N GLY A 72 -24.56 0.51 9.28
CA GLY A 72 -24.82 1.57 10.24
C GLY A 72 -23.63 2.46 10.60
N GLY A 73 -22.73 2.71 9.65
CA GLY A 73 -21.68 3.72 9.76
C GLY A 73 -20.26 3.17 9.65
N ILE A 74 -19.41 3.53 10.61
CA ILE A 74 -17.95 3.33 10.55
C ILE A 74 -17.57 1.84 10.47
N LEU A 75 -18.27 0.97 11.19
CA LEU A 75 -18.04 -0.48 11.15
C LEU A 75 -18.17 -1.03 9.72
N GLY A 76 -19.15 -0.54 8.97
CA GLY A 76 -19.34 -0.90 7.57
C GLY A 76 -18.22 -0.44 6.66
N MET A 77 -17.74 0.78 6.89
CA MET A 77 -16.61 1.34 6.13
C MET A 77 -15.30 0.57 6.41
N MET A 78 -15.04 0.18 7.66
CA MET A 78 -13.86 -0.61 8.03
C MET A 78 -13.87 -2.01 7.40
N LEU A 79 -15.05 -2.64 7.31
CA LEU A 79 -15.22 -3.98 6.77
C LEU A 79 -15.49 -4.03 5.26
N ALA A 80 -15.58 -2.87 4.60
CA ALA A 80 -15.99 -2.79 3.20
C ALA A 80 -15.10 -3.61 2.25
N ILE A 81 -13.78 -3.56 2.45
CA ILE A 81 -12.80 -4.29 1.62
C ILE A 81 -12.96 -5.81 1.79
N PRO A 82 -12.87 -6.39 3.00
CA PRO A 82 -13.01 -7.84 3.16
C PRO A 82 -14.40 -8.37 2.76
N LEU A 83 -15.48 -7.64 3.05
CA LEU A 83 -16.84 -8.06 2.67
C LEU A 83 -17.05 -8.06 1.16
N THR A 84 -16.53 -7.05 0.46
CA THR A 84 -16.58 -7.00 -1.00
C THR A 84 -15.77 -8.13 -1.63
N ALA A 85 -14.58 -8.40 -1.10
CA ALA A 85 -13.77 -9.54 -1.56
C ALA A 85 -14.49 -10.87 -1.38
N PHE A 86 -15.15 -11.07 -0.22
CA PHE A 86 -15.95 -12.26 0.06
C PHE A 86 -17.12 -12.42 -0.94
N ALA A 87 -17.89 -11.35 -1.16
CA ALA A 87 -19.01 -11.37 -2.11
C ALA A 87 -18.57 -11.70 -3.55
N VAL A 88 -17.45 -11.12 -4.01
CA VAL A 88 -16.89 -11.39 -5.34
C VAL A 88 -16.46 -12.85 -5.47
N VAL A 89 -15.77 -13.40 -4.46
CA VAL A 89 -15.34 -14.80 -4.48
C VAL A 89 -16.54 -15.74 -4.44
N PHE A 90 -17.54 -15.45 -3.61
CA PHE A 90 -18.78 -16.22 -3.52
C PHE A 90 -19.49 -16.26 -4.88
N TRP A 91 -19.65 -15.11 -5.54
CA TRP A 91 -20.23 -15.01 -6.88
C TRP A 91 -19.43 -15.79 -7.93
N ARG A 92 -18.10 -15.73 -7.87
CA ARG A 92 -17.21 -16.48 -8.76
C ARG A 92 -17.36 -18.00 -8.57
N LEU A 93 -17.49 -18.46 -7.33
CA LEU A 93 -17.70 -19.88 -7.02
C LEU A 93 -19.08 -20.37 -7.47
N LEU A 94 -20.14 -19.56 -7.27
CA LEU A 94 -21.48 -19.88 -7.76
C LEU A 94 -21.50 -20.03 -9.28
N LYS A 95 -20.93 -19.08 -10.02
CA LYS A 95 -20.83 -19.19 -11.49
C LYS A 95 -20.09 -20.45 -11.93
N LYS A 96 -18.97 -20.76 -11.28
CA LYS A 96 -18.17 -21.95 -11.63
C LYS A 96 -18.95 -23.25 -11.41
N LYS A 97 -19.79 -23.31 -10.36
CA LYS A 97 -20.55 -24.51 -10.01
C LYS A 97 -21.80 -24.70 -10.88
N TYR A 98 -22.54 -23.63 -11.18
CA TYR A 98 -23.84 -23.74 -11.87
C TYR A 98 -23.78 -23.50 -13.38
N ILE A 99 -22.85 -22.68 -13.88
CA ILE A 99 -22.83 -22.29 -15.31
C ILE A 99 -21.98 -23.26 -16.14
N LYS A 100 -21.07 -24.02 -15.52
CA LYS A 100 -20.18 -24.93 -16.24
C LYS A 100 -20.70 -26.36 -16.39
N GLU A 101 -21.81 -26.72 -15.76
CA GLU A 101 -22.47 -28.03 -15.94
C GLU A 101 -23.51 -28.02 -17.07
N VAL A 102 -23.75 -26.88 -17.73
CA VAL A 102 -24.80 -26.74 -18.75
C VAL A 102 -24.23 -26.61 -20.19
N VAL A 103 -22.91 -26.65 -20.37
CA VAL A 103 -22.26 -26.75 -21.70
C VAL A 103 -21.14 -27.77 -21.67
#